data_AF-A0A0C2XAT9-F1
#
_entry.id   AF-A0A0C2XAT9-F1
#
_cell.length_a   1.000
_cell.length_b   1.000
_cell.length_c   1.000
_cell.angle_alpha   90.00
_cell.angle_beta   90.00
_cell.angle_gamma   90.00
#
_symmetry.space_group_name_H-M   'P 1'
#
loop_
_entity.id
_entity.type
_entity.pdbx_description
1 polymer ?
#
loop_
_entity_poly.entity_id
_entity_poly.type
_entity_poly.pdbx_seq_one_letter_code
_entity_poly.pdbx_strand_id
1 'polypeptide(L)'
;MIRFLSVPRLCQLTLGQKGRDNITNLGAQAICELLQRSNGMPDLASLDIGLKTRTPINVQALLTNTPRLRLLHIRSGVFDEDVMNGIATGTLTPQLRSIMTDVRHEATDILQMIERRQQNASMTLVDNTKQVAEFSSIEFSCHGYTRGSQQSSVFRERLASLKQAAPRLSIKLSFN
;
A
#
# COMPACT_ATOMS: atom_id res chain seq x y z
N MET A 1 -14.44 -24.07 19.22
CA MET A 1 -14.93 -22.68 19.05
C MET A 1 -13.83 -21.74 19.51
N ILE A 2 -12.97 -21.25 18.62
CA ILE A 2 -11.89 -20.34 19.02
C ILE A 2 -12.51 -18.94 19.17
N ARG A 3 -12.73 -18.52 20.43
CA ARG A 3 -13.03 -17.12 20.76
C ARG A 3 -11.74 -16.33 20.56
N PHE A 4 -11.53 -15.79 19.37
CA PHE A 4 -10.40 -14.88 19.13
C PHE A 4 -10.68 -13.55 19.85
N LEU A 5 -9.74 -13.18 20.71
CA LEU A 5 -9.73 -11.93 21.49
C LEU A 5 -9.80 -10.73 20.52
N SER A 6 -10.71 -9.79 20.77
CA SER A 6 -10.61 -8.45 20.16
C SER A 6 -9.29 -7.83 20.64
N VAL A 7 -8.42 -7.43 19.73
CA VAL A 7 -7.12 -6.81 20.05
C VAL A 7 -7.12 -5.36 19.57
N PRO A 8 -7.95 -4.47 20.17
CA PRO A 8 -8.18 -3.12 19.64
C PRO A 8 -6.92 -2.25 19.67
N ARG A 9 -5.96 -2.57 20.55
CA ARG A 9 -4.68 -1.85 20.72
C ARG A 9 -3.53 -2.43 19.91
N LEU A 10 -3.79 -3.37 18.99
CA LEU A 10 -2.74 -3.95 18.17
C LEU A 10 -2.22 -2.89 17.18
N CYS A 11 -1.03 -2.37 17.43
CA CYS A 11 -0.41 -1.37 16.55
C CYS A 11 0.40 -1.97 15.41
N GLN A 12 0.82 -3.23 15.54
CA GLN A 12 1.65 -3.93 14.56
C GLN A 12 1.16 -5.36 14.38
N LEU A 13 0.97 -5.78 13.14
CA LEU A 13 0.61 -7.13 12.78
C LEU A 13 1.51 -7.62 11.66
N THR A 14 2.19 -8.73 11.90
CA THR A 14 2.98 -9.43 10.88
C THR A 14 2.42 -10.83 10.70
N LEU A 15 1.91 -11.10 9.50
CA LEU A 15 1.45 -12.39 9.04
C LEU A 15 2.47 -12.91 8.03
N GLY A 16 3.47 -13.63 8.56
CA GLY A 16 4.53 -14.24 7.75
C GLY A 16 4.63 -15.74 8.03
N GLN A 17 5.17 -16.49 7.09
CA GLN A 17 5.45 -17.91 7.30
C GLN A 17 6.90 -18.13 7.74
N LYS A 18 7.10 -18.97 8.76
CA LYS A 18 8.41 -19.56 9.11
C LYS A 18 8.67 -20.93 8.43
N GLY A 19 7.70 -21.47 7.68
CA GLY A 19 7.76 -22.81 7.07
C GLY A 19 7.57 -22.79 5.56
N ARG A 20 7.96 -23.87 4.87
CA ARG A 20 7.91 -24.03 3.40
C ARG A 20 6.51 -24.35 2.84
N ASP A 21 5.51 -24.53 3.70
CA ASP A 21 4.20 -25.04 3.27
C ASP A 21 3.24 -23.92 2.89
N ASN A 22 3.09 -23.62 1.59
CA ASN A 22 2.10 -22.64 1.12
C ASN A 22 0.79 -22.77 1.90
N ILE A 23 0.47 -21.81 2.79
CA ILE A 23 -0.79 -21.85 3.52
C ILE A 23 -1.88 -21.56 2.50
N THR A 24 -2.45 -22.62 1.94
CA THR A 24 -3.51 -22.56 0.93
C THR A 24 -4.83 -22.04 1.50
N ASN A 25 -4.98 -22.03 2.84
CA ASN A 25 -6.27 -21.80 3.51
C ASN A 25 -6.35 -20.54 4.39
N LEU A 26 -5.26 -19.80 4.63
CA LEU A 26 -5.35 -18.42 5.14
C LEU A 26 -5.55 -17.52 3.92
N GLY A 27 -6.73 -17.62 3.31
CA GLY A 27 -7.12 -16.79 2.19
C GLY A 27 -7.23 -15.32 2.62
N ALA A 28 -7.19 -14.42 1.64
CA ALA A 28 -7.50 -12.99 1.81
C ALA A 28 -8.74 -12.75 2.69
N GLN A 29 -9.76 -13.60 2.54
CA GLN A 29 -10.98 -13.55 3.32
C GLN A 29 -10.75 -13.74 4.83
N ALA A 30 -9.88 -14.65 5.25
CA ALA A 30 -9.59 -14.87 6.67
C ALA A 30 -8.89 -13.66 7.30
N ILE A 31 -8.06 -12.95 6.54
CA ILE A 31 -7.41 -11.70 6.98
C ILE A 31 -8.45 -10.58 7.11
N CYS A 32 -9.33 -10.43 6.11
CA CYS A 32 -10.42 -9.46 6.18
C CYS A 32 -11.40 -9.77 7.33
N GLU A 33 -11.75 -11.04 7.54
CA GLU A 33 -12.60 -11.47 8.66
C GLU A 33 -11.92 -11.20 10.02
N LEU A 34 -10.61 -11.41 10.12
CA LEU A 34 -9.83 -11.10 11.31
C LEU A 34 -9.84 -9.59 11.61
N LEU A 35 -9.70 -8.74 10.58
CA LEU A 35 -9.81 -7.29 10.73
C LEU A 35 -11.23 -6.87 11.15
N GLN A 36 -12.26 -7.35 10.46
CA GLN A 36 -13.66 -7.03 10.76
C GLN A 36 -14.04 -7.46 12.20
N ARG A 37 -13.68 -8.68 12.61
CA ARG A 37 -13.96 -9.20 13.96
C ARG A 37 -13.16 -8.47 15.05
N SER A 38 -12.05 -7.84 14.69
CA SER A 38 -11.25 -6.99 15.59
C SER A 38 -11.70 -5.53 15.60
N ASN A 39 -12.92 -5.24 15.12
CA ASN A 39 -13.46 -3.88 14.97
C ASN A 39 -12.56 -2.98 14.12
N GLY A 40 -11.98 -3.53 13.05
CA GLY A 40 -11.11 -2.84 12.12
C GLY A 40 -9.64 -2.74 12.53
N MET A 41 -9.27 -3.05 13.77
CA MET A 41 -7.93 -2.73 14.32
C MET A 41 -7.59 -1.24 14.09
N PRO A 42 -8.35 -0.32 14.70
CA PRO A 42 -8.27 1.11 14.41
C PRO A 42 -6.91 1.73 14.75
N ASP A 43 -6.15 1.11 15.66
CA ASP A 43 -4.82 1.55 16.09
C ASP A 43 -3.67 0.90 15.30
N LEU A 44 -3.98 0.04 14.32
CA LEU A 44 -2.96 -0.64 13.52
C LEU A 44 -2.20 0.38 12.67
N ALA A 45 -0.91 0.53 12.97
CA ALA A 45 0.00 1.44 12.30
C ALA A 45 0.93 0.72 11.31
N SER A 46 1.18 -0.58 11.51
CA SER A 46 2.03 -1.38 10.63
C SER A 46 1.38 -2.73 10.35
N LEU A 47 1.29 -3.07 9.06
CA LEU A 47 0.76 -4.34 8.61
C LEU A 47 1.71 -4.95 7.58
N ASP A 48 2.21 -6.14 7.89
CA ASP A 48 3.01 -6.96 6.99
C ASP A 48 2.30 -8.29 6.73
N ILE A 49 1.95 -8.53 5.47
CA ILE A 49 1.40 -9.79 4.99
C ILE A 49 2.40 -10.40 4.01
N GLY A 50 3.41 -11.05 4.57
CA GLY A 50 4.50 -11.74 3.87
C GLY A 50 4.12 -13.09 3.26
N LEU A 51 2.85 -13.48 3.36
CA LEU A 51 2.30 -14.70 2.77
C LEU A 51 1.90 -14.47 1.31
N LYS A 52 2.28 -15.40 0.42
CA LYS A 52 1.72 -15.45 -0.94
C LYS A 52 0.39 -16.20 -0.89
N THR A 53 -0.68 -15.56 -1.32
CA THR A 53 -2.01 -16.15 -1.35
C THR A 53 -2.40 -16.51 -2.79
N ARG A 54 -3.15 -17.60 -2.99
CA ARG A 54 -3.68 -17.95 -4.32
C ARG A 54 -4.72 -16.94 -4.80
N THR A 55 -5.54 -16.45 -3.86
CA THR A 55 -6.49 -15.37 -4.10
C THR A 55 -5.86 -14.05 -3.68
N PRO A 56 -5.89 -13.01 -4.53
CA PRO A 56 -5.41 -11.70 -4.16
C PRO A 56 -6.12 -11.16 -2.91
N ILE A 57 -5.39 -10.40 -2.10
CA ILE A 57 -5.96 -9.72 -0.95
C ILE A 57 -6.71 -8.48 -1.44
N ASN A 58 -7.97 -8.34 -0.97
CA ASN A 58 -8.76 -7.14 -1.21
C ASN A 58 -8.16 -5.98 -0.39
N VAL A 59 -7.28 -5.21 -1.04
CA VAL A 59 -6.58 -4.09 -0.43
C VAL A 59 -7.54 -2.97 -0.01
N GLN A 60 -8.62 -2.74 -0.77
CA GLN A 60 -9.62 -1.72 -0.43
C GLN A 60 -10.27 -2.00 0.92
N ALA A 61 -10.72 -3.24 1.15
CA ALA A 61 -11.32 -3.66 2.40
C ALA A 61 -10.31 -3.56 3.55
N LEU A 62 -9.05 -3.97 3.31
CA LEU A 62 -7.95 -3.87 4.27
C LEU A 62 -7.74 -2.42 4.74
N LEU A 63 -7.60 -1.51 3.78
CA LEU A 63 -7.28 -0.09 4.03
C LEU A 63 -8.47 0.66 4.66
N THR A 64 -9.69 0.36 4.25
CA THR A 64 -10.90 0.95 4.85
C THR A 64 -11.00 0.64 6.34
N ASN A 65 -10.58 -0.56 6.75
CA ASN A 65 -10.63 -0.97 8.15
C ASN A 65 -9.46 -0.44 8.99
N THR A 66 -8.35 0.00 8.37
CA THR A 66 -7.10 0.35 9.07
C THR A 66 -6.75 1.84 8.89
N PRO A 67 -7.60 2.79 9.33
CA PRO A 67 -7.46 4.22 8.98
C PRO A 67 -6.17 4.88 9.48
N ARG A 68 -5.53 4.32 10.52
CA ARG A 68 -4.25 4.82 11.09
C ARG A 68 -3.02 4.14 10.50
N LEU A 69 -3.19 3.25 9.51
CA LEU A 69 -2.09 2.50 8.91
C LEU A 69 -1.06 3.47 8.32
N ARG A 70 0.21 3.25 8.67
CA ARG A 70 1.36 4.03 8.20
C ARG A 70 2.24 3.20 7.28
N LEU A 71 2.35 1.91 7.53
CA LEU A 71 3.20 0.98 6.81
C LEU A 71 2.36 -0.20 6.34
N LEU A 72 2.34 -0.45 5.03
CA LEU A 72 1.74 -1.62 4.41
C LEU A 72 2.79 -2.40 3.62
N HIS A 73 2.97 -3.67 3.95
CA HIS A 73 3.70 -4.63 3.13
C HIS A 73 2.76 -5.78 2.78
N ILE A 74 2.54 -6.02 1.49
CA ILE A 74 1.61 -7.04 1.03
C ILE A 74 2.13 -7.75 -0.22
N ARG A 75 2.36 -9.07 -0.14
CA ARG A 75 2.95 -9.81 -1.27
C ARG A 75 1.97 -10.24 -2.35
N SER A 76 0.67 -10.18 -2.06
CA SER A 76 -0.40 -10.67 -2.96
C SER A 76 -1.60 -9.71 -2.99
N GLY A 77 -1.36 -8.42 -2.75
CA GLY A 77 -2.37 -7.37 -2.83
C GLY A 77 -2.42 -6.75 -4.23
N VAL A 78 -3.61 -6.66 -4.80
CA VAL A 78 -3.86 -5.95 -6.06
C VAL A 78 -4.32 -4.53 -5.73
N PHE A 79 -3.64 -3.55 -6.32
CA PHE A 79 -4.00 -2.14 -6.24
C PHE A 79 -4.64 -1.75 -7.57
N ASP A 80 -5.96 -1.84 -7.66
CA ASP A 80 -6.70 -1.31 -8.79
C ASP A 80 -6.73 0.23 -8.77
N GLU A 81 -7.31 0.82 -9.82
CA GLU A 81 -7.40 2.26 -9.98
C GLU A 81 -8.12 2.94 -8.80
N ASP A 82 -9.21 2.34 -8.28
CA ASP A 82 -9.98 2.89 -7.17
C ASP A 82 -9.16 2.89 -5.87
N VAL A 83 -8.44 1.80 -5.60
CA VAL A 83 -7.52 1.71 -4.45
C VAL A 83 -6.40 2.73 -4.60
N MET A 84 -5.76 2.82 -5.77
CA MET A 84 -4.69 3.78 -6.01
C MET A 84 -5.19 5.22 -5.86
N ASN A 85 -6.35 5.57 -6.42
CA ASN A 85 -6.96 6.89 -6.28
C ASN A 85 -7.34 7.19 -4.83
N GLY A 86 -7.89 6.19 -4.11
CA GLY A 86 -8.23 6.34 -2.70
C GLY A 86 -7.00 6.60 -1.84
N ILE A 87 -5.91 5.89 -2.11
CA ILE A 87 -4.61 6.11 -1.47
C ILE A 87 -4.07 7.50 -1.84
N ALA A 88 -4.06 7.86 -3.13
CA ALA A 88 -3.53 9.13 -3.61
C ALA A 88 -4.24 10.35 -3.00
N THR A 89 -5.56 10.26 -2.82
CA THR A 89 -6.38 11.32 -2.21
C THR A 89 -6.36 11.31 -0.68
N GLY A 90 -5.89 10.21 -0.06
CA GLY A 90 -5.96 10.02 1.38
C GLY A 90 -7.34 9.71 1.92
N THR A 91 -8.30 9.40 1.05
CA THR A 91 -9.59 8.84 1.45
C THR A 91 -9.43 7.41 2.00
N LEU A 92 -8.47 6.65 1.46
CA LEU A 92 -8.00 5.39 2.04
C LEU A 92 -6.70 5.64 2.81
N THR A 93 -6.74 5.42 4.13
CA THR A 93 -5.57 5.51 5.02
C THR A 93 -4.79 6.83 4.87
N PRO A 94 -5.34 7.96 5.36
CA PRO A 94 -4.70 9.27 5.25
C PRO A 94 -3.33 9.35 5.93
N GLN A 95 -3.00 8.40 6.82
CA GLN A 95 -1.70 8.35 7.51
C GLN A 95 -0.68 7.40 6.85
N LEU A 96 -1.04 6.78 5.72
CA LEU A 96 -0.15 5.87 5.01
C LEU A 96 1.08 6.61 4.46
N ARG A 97 2.25 6.08 4.79
CA ARG A 97 3.57 6.65 4.47
C ARG A 97 4.47 5.68 3.71
N SER A 98 4.24 4.38 3.88
CA SER A 98 5.01 3.35 3.20
C SER A 98 4.15 2.25 2.61
N ILE A 99 4.45 1.87 1.37
CA ILE A 99 3.84 0.73 0.68
C ILE A 99 4.94 -0.13 0.08
N MET A 100 4.84 -1.44 0.31
CA MET A 100 5.67 -2.46 -0.34
C MET A 100 4.78 -3.56 -0.92
N THR A 101 4.97 -3.89 -2.19
CA THR A 101 4.29 -5.03 -2.83
C THR A 101 5.16 -5.73 -3.86
N ASP A 102 5.02 -7.06 -3.89
CA ASP A 102 5.66 -7.95 -4.86
C ASP A 102 4.78 -8.17 -6.10
N VAL A 103 3.52 -7.74 -6.05
CA VAL A 103 2.59 -7.83 -7.19
C VAL A 103 2.99 -6.78 -8.22
N ARG A 104 3.01 -7.19 -9.50
CA ARG A 104 3.38 -6.32 -10.60
C ARG A 104 2.28 -5.33 -10.92
N HIS A 105 2.66 -4.07 -11.11
CA HIS A 105 1.77 -2.98 -11.51
C HIS A 105 2.44 -2.13 -12.60
N GLU A 106 1.67 -1.28 -13.27
CA GLU A 106 2.21 -0.31 -14.21
C GLU A 106 2.96 0.80 -13.47
N ALA A 107 4.22 1.04 -13.85
CA ALA A 107 5.06 2.00 -13.14
C ALA A 107 4.53 3.44 -13.27
N THR A 108 3.92 3.78 -14.40
CA THR A 108 3.29 5.09 -14.62
C THR A 108 2.14 5.35 -13.67
N ASP A 109 1.34 4.34 -13.34
CA ASP A 109 0.18 4.47 -12.46
C ASP A 109 0.63 4.62 -11.01
N ILE A 110 1.68 3.88 -10.63
CA ILE A 110 2.36 4.06 -9.34
C ILE A 110 2.89 5.50 -9.20
N LEU A 111 3.58 6.03 -10.22
CA LEU A 111 4.09 7.40 -10.18
C LEU A 111 2.96 8.44 -10.09
N GLN A 112 1.87 8.24 -10.83
CA GLN A 112 0.68 9.10 -10.75
C GLN A 112 0.09 9.14 -9.33
N MET A 113 -0.08 7.97 -8.73
CA MET A 113 -0.58 7.84 -7.37
C MET A 113 0.33 8.60 -6.38
N ILE A 114 1.64 8.44 -6.48
CA ILE A 114 2.60 9.09 -5.60
C ILE A 114 2.56 10.61 -5.76
N GLU A 115 2.59 11.12 -6.99
CA GLU A 115 2.55 12.56 -7.26
C GLU A 115 1.29 13.21 -6.68
N ARG A 116 0.12 12.63 -6.97
CA ARG A 116 -1.15 13.11 -6.42
C ARG A 116 -1.13 13.10 -4.90
N ARG A 117 -0.55 12.06 -4.28
CA ARG A 117 -0.41 11.99 -2.82
C ARG A 117 0.44 13.12 -2.26
N GLN A 118 1.59 13.40 -2.87
CA GLN A 118 2.48 14.48 -2.42
C GLN A 118 1.81 15.86 -2.59
N GLN A 119 1.12 16.07 -3.70
CA GLN A 119 0.34 17.30 -3.95
C GLN A 119 -0.77 17.50 -2.90
N ASN A 120 -1.57 16.46 -2.64
CA ASN A 120 -2.65 16.52 -1.65
C ASN A 120 -2.14 16.74 -0.22
N ALA A 121 -1.03 16.10 0.14
CA ALA A 121 -0.39 16.31 1.43
C ALA A 121 0.12 17.76 1.58
N SER A 122 0.70 18.33 0.52
CA SER A 122 1.13 19.73 0.52
C SER A 122 -0.03 20.72 0.67
N MET A 123 -1.18 20.45 0.03
CA MET A 123 -2.37 21.30 0.13
C MET A 123 -3.05 21.20 1.50
N THR A 124 -3.02 20.04 2.14
CA THR A 124 -3.64 19.83 3.46
C THR A 124 -2.85 20.42 4.62
N LEU A 125 -1.59 20.82 4.40
CA LEU A 125 -0.88 21.70 5.34
C LEU A 125 -1.49 23.11 5.39
N VAL A 126 -2.26 23.50 4.36
CA VAL A 126 -2.95 24.79 4.29
C VAL A 126 -4.36 24.70 4.91
N ASP A 127 -5.00 23.53 4.84
CA ASP A 127 -6.32 23.25 5.42
C ASP A 127 -6.21 22.26 6.59
N ASN A 128 -6.16 22.79 7.82
CA ASN A 128 -5.93 22.06 9.07
C ASN A 128 -6.98 20.98 9.42
N THR A 129 -7.99 20.76 8.59
CA THR A 129 -9.13 19.88 8.89
C THR A 129 -8.94 18.43 8.44
N LYS A 130 -8.04 18.15 7.48
CA LYS A 130 -7.73 16.78 7.01
C LYS A 130 -6.26 16.61 6.66
N GLN A 131 -5.43 16.19 7.61
CA GLN A 131 -4.01 15.94 7.33
C GLN A 131 -3.80 14.63 6.57
N VAL A 132 -3.43 14.75 5.29
CA VAL A 132 -2.96 13.64 4.46
C VAL A 132 -1.45 13.57 4.57
N ALA A 133 -0.91 12.40 4.94
CA ALA A 133 0.53 12.22 5.10
C ALA A 133 1.21 11.99 3.75
N GLU A 134 2.33 12.67 3.53
CA GLU A 134 3.26 12.39 2.44
C GLU A 134 3.81 10.96 2.49
N PHE A 135 4.09 10.38 1.32
CA PHE A 135 4.86 9.14 1.27
C PHE A 135 6.32 9.40 1.63
N SER A 136 6.89 8.49 2.41
CA SER A 136 8.32 8.44 2.73
C SER A 136 9.04 7.31 1.99
N SER A 137 8.36 6.19 1.69
CA SER A 137 8.98 5.05 1.02
C SER A 137 7.96 4.26 0.19
N ILE A 138 8.31 3.93 -1.05
CA ILE A 138 7.48 3.10 -1.92
C ILE A 138 8.36 2.05 -2.60
N GLU A 139 7.94 0.79 -2.50
CA GLU A 139 8.58 -0.34 -3.16
C GLU A 139 7.54 -1.16 -3.94
N PHE A 140 7.68 -1.23 -5.25
CA PHE A 140 6.79 -1.99 -6.12
C PHE A 140 7.57 -2.82 -7.13
N SER A 141 7.04 -4.00 -7.43
CA SER A 141 7.36 -4.71 -8.66
C SER A 141 6.56 -4.13 -9.82
N CYS A 142 7.19 -3.95 -10.97
CA CYS A 142 6.58 -3.33 -12.15
C CYS A 142 6.60 -4.26 -13.36
N HIS A 143 5.65 -4.07 -14.27
CA HIS A 143 5.75 -4.63 -15.62
C HIS A 143 6.91 -3.96 -16.37
N GLY A 144 7.70 -4.77 -17.09
CA GLY A 144 8.81 -4.28 -17.89
C GLY A 144 8.34 -3.43 -19.08
N TYR A 145 9.05 -2.35 -19.37
CA TYR A 145 8.88 -1.59 -20.62
C TYR A 145 9.80 -2.14 -21.70
N THR A 146 9.32 -2.14 -22.94
CA THR A 146 10.22 -2.31 -24.10
C THR A 146 11.21 -1.14 -24.13
N ARG A 147 12.50 -1.44 -24.20
CA ARG A 147 13.56 -0.41 -24.20
C ARG A 147 13.39 0.52 -25.40
N GLY A 148 13.39 1.83 -25.15
CA GLY A 148 13.19 2.85 -26.19
C GLY A 148 11.73 3.13 -26.54
N SER A 149 10.77 2.48 -25.87
CA SER A 149 9.37 2.85 -25.98
C SER A 149 9.10 4.25 -25.41
N GLN A 150 8.06 4.91 -25.91
CA GLN A 150 7.55 6.18 -25.38
C GLN A 150 7.19 6.07 -23.89
N GLN A 151 6.66 4.92 -23.46
CA GLN A 151 6.36 4.68 -22.04
C GLN A 151 7.62 4.71 -21.18
N SER A 152 8.74 4.19 -21.68
CA SER A 152 10.02 4.23 -20.97
C SER A 152 10.59 5.66 -20.86
N SER A 153 10.39 6.55 -21.83
CA SER A 153 10.87 7.94 -21.73
C SER A 153 10.00 8.74 -20.75
N VAL A 154 8.68 8.65 -20.90
CA VAL A 154 7.70 9.30 -20.00
C VAL A 154 7.92 8.89 -18.56
N PHE A 155 8.12 7.59 -18.30
CA PHE A 155 8.42 7.08 -16.96
C PHE A 155 9.67 7.75 -16.36
N ARG A 156 10.77 7.86 -17.13
CA ARG A 156 12.04 8.41 -16.64
C ARG A 156 11.95 9.89 -16.31
N GLU A 157 11.35 10.67 -17.20
CA GLU A 157 11.14 12.11 -17.01
C GLU A 157 10.28 12.39 -15.77
N ARG A 158 9.21 11.60 -15.62
CA ARG A 158 8.30 11.70 -14.49
C ARG A 158 8.96 11.33 -13.17
N LEU A 159 9.68 10.20 -13.14
CA LEU A 159 10.44 9.77 -11.96
C LEU A 159 11.51 10.81 -11.55
N ALA A 160 12.21 11.42 -12.52
CA ALA A 160 13.20 12.45 -12.25
C ALA A 160 12.55 13.70 -11.62
N SER A 161 11.45 14.17 -12.20
CA SER A 161 10.69 15.32 -11.69
C SER A 161 10.18 15.08 -10.27
N LEU A 162 9.65 13.88 -10.00
CA LEU A 162 9.15 13.50 -8.68
C LEU A 162 10.27 13.44 -7.64
N LYS A 163 11.45 12.90 -7.97
CA LYS A 163 12.61 12.89 -7.07
C LYS A 163 13.12 14.29 -6.74
N GLN A 164 13.03 15.21 -7.69
CA GLN A 164 13.39 16.62 -7.47
C GLN A 164 12.36 17.31 -6.55
N ALA A 165 11.08 17.07 -6.76
CA ALA A 165 10.00 17.67 -5.96
C ALA A 165 9.91 17.09 -4.53
N ALA A 166 10.21 15.80 -4.35
CA ALA A 166 10.13 15.08 -3.08
C ALA A 166 11.46 14.40 -2.74
N PRO A 167 12.52 15.15 -2.36
CA PRO A 167 13.87 14.60 -2.18
C PRO A 167 13.99 13.61 -1.00
N ARG A 168 13.03 13.62 -0.07
CA ARG A 168 12.99 12.70 1.07
C ARG A 168 12.26 11.39 0.77
N LEU A 169 11.59 11.30 -0.38
CA LEU A 169 10.85 10.11 -0.77
C LEU A 169 11.80 9.06 -1.36
N SER A 170 11.83 7.87 -0.76
CA SER A 170 12.47 6.70 -1.34
C SER A 170 11.52 6.01 -2.32
N ILE A 171 11.94 5.83 -3.58
CA ILE A 171 11.17 5.10 -4.60
C ILE A 171 12.04 3.98 -5.16
N LYS A 172 11.59 2.74 -4.97
CA LYS A 172 12.23 1.53 -5.49
C LYS A 172 11.26 0.76 -6.38
N LEU A 173 11.48 0.83 -7.69
CA LEU A 173 10.67 0.13 -8.69
C LEU A 173 11.54 -0.93 -9.36
N SER A 174 11.13 -2.19 -9.24
CA SER A 174 11.86 -3.33 -9.81
C SER A 174 11.16 -3.84 -11.06
N PHE A 175 11.88 -3.96 -12.18
CA PHE A 175 11.34 -4.38 -13.47
C PHE A 175 11.86 -5.79 -13.80
N ASN A 176 10.94 -6.72 -14.08
CA ASN A 176 11.23 -8.12 -14.42
C ASN A 176 10.57 -8.53 -15.73
#